data_AF-A0A1Q4XXW9-F1
#
_entry.id   AF-A0A1Q4XXW9-F1
#
_cell.length_a   1.000
_cell.length_b   1.000
_cell.length_c   1.000
_cell.angle_alpha   90.00
_cell.angle_beta   90.00
_cell.angle_gamma   90.00
#
_symmetry.space_group_name_H-M   'P 1'
#
loop_
_entity.id
_entity.type
_entity.pdbx_description
1 polymer ?
#
loop_
_entity_poly.entity_id
_entity_poly.type
_entity_poly.pdbx_seq_one_letter_code
_entity_poly.pdbx_strand_id
1 'polypeptide(L)'
;MAVAVVVGVTSCESGVFDRPGGDTPTDPTTTTRPTGTDTGTTTTKGETRYGWFLPEGPDSPSFPEDDVYRPLKSRDCTTAQATLDAEWSAMTSPRNVLLYQAAVHLCRGEESAGRAMFGRASRYGWAMNHGGDGSGEVDCATYQAVRSVLEQRDPRSFTCVEGRPPEWPDDVDRDDPRTDTDRTTTTTTTTTSTTTTRTTTTTTTTTTS
;
A
#
# COMPACT_ATOMS: atom_id res chain seq x y z
N MET A 1 23.77 -53.02 11.42
CA MET A 1 23.86 -51.77 10.65
C MET A 1 22.75 -50.84 11.14
N ALA A 2 23.12 -49.77 11.84
CA ALA A 2 22.23 -48.69 12.24
C ALA A 2 23.04 -47.39 12.15
N VAL A 3 22.56 -46.46 11.31
CA VAL A 3 23.20 -45.18 11.03
C VAL A 3 22.65 -44.16 12.03
N ALA A 4 23.53 -43.62 12.87
CA ALA A 4 23.20 -42.54 13.78
C ALA A 4 23.26 -41.20 13.03
N VAL A 5 22.15 -40.48 12.98
CA VAL A 5 22.09 -39.11 12.44
C VAL A 5 22.43 -38.15 13.57
N VAL A 6 23.53 -37.42 13.40
CA VAL A 6 23.96 -36.32 14.28
C VAL A 6 23.24 -35.05 13.82
N VAL A 7 22.38 -34.47 14.67
CA VAL A 7 21.83 -33.13 14.46
C VAL A 7 22.71 -32.15 15.22
N GLY A 8 23.49 -31.37 14.46
CA GLY A 8 24.31 -30.28 14.99
C GLY A 8 23.43 -29.09 15.38
N VAL A 9 23.46 -28.72 16.65
CA VAL A 9 22.91 -27.46 17.16
C VAL A 9 24.06 -26.46 17.18
N THR A 10 24.05 -25.47 16.29
CA THR A 10 24.98 -24.34 16.40
C THR A 10 24.42 -23.35 17.39
N SER A 11 24.84 -23.49 18.64
CA SER A 11 24.70 -22.49 19.69
C SER A 11 25.65 -21.33 19.41
N CYS A 12 25.11 -20.13 19.21
CA CYS A 12 25.82 -18.88 19.48
C CYS A 12 25.22 -18.35 20.79
N GLU A 13 25.81 -18.66 21.95
CA GLU A 13 26.84 -17.83 22.60
C GLU A 13 26.40 -16.38 22.77
N SER A 14 25.92 -16.05 23.97
CA SER A 14 26.01 -14.72 24.55
C SER A 14 26.07 -14.89 26.06
N GLY A 15 27.29 -14.81 26.62
CA GLY A 15 27.49 -14.42 28.03
C GLY A 15 26.97 -12.99 28.24
N VAL A 16 26.75 -12.49 29.44
CA VAL A 16 27.27 -12.85 30.76
C VAL A 16 26.18 -12.48 31.79
N PHE A 17 26.00 -13.32 32.81
CA PHE A 17 25.17 -13.04 33.97
C PHE A 17 26.08 -12.42 35.03
N ASP A 18 25.87 -11.15 35.37
CA ASP A 18 26.35 -10.58 36.63
C ASP A 18 25.32 -9.55 37.15
N ARG A 19 24.76 -9.83 38.32
CA ARG A 19 23.93 -8.95 39.15
C ARG A 19 24.51 -9.14 40.56
N PRO A 20 24.76 -8.09 41.37
CA PRO A 20 23.68 -7.45 42.11
C PRO A 20 23.84 -5.94 42.43
N GLY A 21 22.70 -5.26 42.64
CA GLY A 21 22.56 -3.91 43.21
C GLY A 21 22.21 -2.86 42.16
N GLY A 22 21.19 -2.00 42.27
CA GLY A 22 20.16 -1.74 43.27
C GLY A 22 19.01 -0.98 42.58
N ASP A 23 17.88 -0.89 43.25
CA ASP A 23 16.56 -0.53 42.73
C ASP A 23 16.46 0.83 42.01
N THR A 24 15.70 0.91 40.91
CA THR A 24 14.62 1.90 40.64
C THR A 24 13.90 1.52 39.32
N PRO A 25 12.55 1.48 39.26
CA PRO A 25 11.81 1.04 38.07
C PRO A 25 11.52 2.21 37.11
N THR A 26 11.89 2.09 35.84
CA THR A 26 11.38 2.97 34.76
C THR A 26 11.33 2.23 33.42
N ASP A 27 10.12 1.82 33.01
CA ASP A 27 9.70 1.79 31.60
C ASP A 27 9.14 3.19 31.30
N PRO A 28 9.34 3.83 30.13
CA PRO A 28 8.78 3.34 28.86
C PRO A 28 9.62 3.57 27.59
N THR A 29 9.36 2.72 26.59
CA THR A 29 9.21 3.04 25.15
C THR A 29 9.35 4.53 24.78
N THR A 30 10.42 4.91 24.08
CA THR A 30 10.57 6.27 23.52
C THR A 30 10.30 6.28 22.02
N THR A 31 9.08 6.63 21.66
CA THR A 31 8.71 7.21 20.35
C THR A 31 9.13 8.67 20.35
N THR A 32 10.17 9.03 19.60
CA THR A 32 10.64 10.42 19.56
C THR A 32 9.84 11.24 18.55
N ARG A 33 8.91 12.05 19.04
CA ARG A 33 8.33 13.23 18.37
C ARG A 33 9.33 14.40 18.53
N PRO A 34 9.77 15.09 17.48
CA PRO A 34 10.64 16.24 17.67
C PRO A 34 9.81 17.49 17.97
N THR A 35 9.96 18.01 19.19
CA THR A 35 9.71 19.42 19.52
C THR A 35 11.08 20.00 19.89
N GLY A 36 11.57 20.97 19.12
CA GLY A 36 12.93 21.47 19.23
C GLY A 36 13.21 22.25 20.52
N THR A 37 14.41 22.10 21.05
CA THR A 37 15.23 23.16 21.66
C THR A 37 16.69 22.71 21.55
N ASP A 38 17.53 23.58 21.00
CA ASP A 38 18.94 23.35 20.68
C ASP A 38 19.78 22.91 21.88
N THR A 39 20.47 21.78 21.75
CA THR A 39 21.78 21.57 22.37
C THR A 39 22.59 20.67 21.44
N GLY A 40 23.69 21.24 20.92
CA GLY A 40 24.54 20.63 19.92
C GLY A 40 25.05 19.25 20.35
N THR A 41 24.58 18.24 19.64
CA THR A 41 25.25 16.95 19.56
C THR A 41 25.46 16.70 18.08
N THR A 42 26.72 16.50 17.70
CA THR A 42 27.12 16.12 16.35
C THR A 42 26.60 14.71 16.07
N THR A 43 25.30 14.60 15.80
CA THR A 43 24.65 13.35 15.42
C THR A 43 25.02 13.07 13.99
N THR A 44 25.83 12.04 13.78
CA THR A 44 25.99 11.39 12.48
C THR A 44 24.59 11.19 11.90
N LYS A 45 24.28 11.90 10.82
CA LYS A 45 22.97 11.96 10.18
C LYS A 45 22.60 10.56 9.67
N GLY A 46 22.09 9.72 10.55
CA GLY A 46 21.44 8.48 10.19
C GLY A 46 20.29 8.84 9.26
N GLU A 47 20.26 8.24 8.08
CA GLU A 47 19.16 8.43 7.15
C GLU A 47 17.87 7.96 7.84
N THR A 48 16.97 8.90 8.15
CA THR A 48 15.66 8.59 8.70
C THR A 48 14.91 7.75 7.68
N ARG A 49 14.62 6.49 8.01
CA ARG A 49 13.74 5.64 7.22
C ARG A 49 12.31 5.79 7.71
N TYR A 50 11.39 5.99 6.79
CA TYR A 50 9.98 6.17 7.09
C TYR A 50 9.22 4.87 6.81
N GLY A 51 8.68 4.27 7.87
CA GLY A 51 7.85 3.07 7.82
C GLY A 51 6.37 3.38 8.00
N TRP A 52 5.52 2.35 7.83
CA TRP A 52 4.07 2.50 7.96
C TRP A 52 3.65 2.98 9.35
N PHE A 53 2.93 4.10 9.38
CA PHE A 53 2.32 4.69 10.57
C PHE A 53 1.20 5.64 10.15
N LEU A 54 0.10 5.66 10.92
CA LEU A 54 -0.97 6.64 10.78
C LEU A 54 -1.13 7.44 12.08
N PRO A 55 -1.39 8.76 12.00
CA PRO A 55 -1.66 9.57 13.18
C PRO A 55 -3.00 9.18 13.86
N GLU A 56 -3.30 9.79 15.00
CA GLU A 56 -4.64 9.70 15.56
C GLU A 56 -5.66 10.25 14.57
N GLY A 57 -6.68 9.45 14.27
CA GLY A 57 -7.85 9.87 13.49
C GLY A 57 -8.92 10.46 14.40
N PRO A 58 -10.04 10.94 13.83
CA PRO A 58 -11.14 11.51 14.60
C PRO A 58 -11.73 10.49 15.59
N ASP A 59 -12.18 10.97 16.76
CA ASP A 59 -12.74 10.12 17.82
C ASP A 59 -14.07 9.45 17.45
N SER A 60 -14.74 9.92 16.40
CA SER A 60 -16.05 9.45 15.97
C SER A 60 -16.06 9.13 14.47
N PRO A 61 -15.96 7.83 14.08
CA PRO A 61 -16.03 7.43 12.69
C PRO A 61 -17.42 7.76 12.14
N SER A 62 -17.46 8.51 11.04
CA SER A 62 -18.70 8.95 10.37
C SER A 62 -18.78 8.47 8.92
N PHE A 63 -17.68 7.92 8.39
CA PHE A 63 -17.54 7.50 7.00
C PHE A 63 -16.96 6.08 6.89
N PRO A 64 -17.27 5.34 5.81
CA PRO A 64 -16.68 4.01 5.56
C PRO A 64 -15.14 4.01 5.57
N GLU A 65 -14.53 5.12 5.16
CA GLU A 65 -13.08 5.33 5.23
C GLU A 65 -12.52 5.24 6.66
N ASP A 66 -13.29 5.62 7.67
CA ASP A 66 -12.88 5.56 9.08
C ASP A 66 -12.79 4.11 9.58
N ASP A 67 -13.68 3.24 9.08
CA ASP A 67 -13.73 1.82 9.44
C ASP A 67 -12.53 1.04 8.89
N VAL A 68 -11.94 1.49 7.77
CA VAL A 68 -10.65 0.97 7.27
C VAL A 68 -9.46 1.66 7.94
N TYR A 69 -9.56 2.96 8.24
CA TYR A 69 -8.48 3.73 8.89
C TYR A 69 -8.10 3.16 10.26
N ARG A 70 -9.10 2.82 11.09
CA ARG A 70 -8.89 2.33 12.45
C ARG A 70 -8.05 1.04 12.54
N PRO A 71 -8.32 -0.04 11.80
CA PRO A 71 -7.45 -1.22 11.79
C PRO A 71 -6.07 -0.92 11.19
N LEU A 72 -5.97 -0.07 10.16
CA LEU A 72 -4.68 0.35 9.60
C LEU A 72 -3.80 1.08 10.64
N LYS A 73 -4.41 1.92 11.48
CA LYS A 73 -3.75 2.61 12.60
C LYS A 73 -3.19 1.61 13.62
N SER A 74 -3.95 0.58 13.95
CA SER A 74 -3.54 -0.50 14.85
C SER A 74 -2.59 -1.52 14.20
N ARG A 75 -2.18 -1.30 12.95
CA ARG A 75 -1.39 -2.24 12.12
C ARG A 75 -2.05 -3.61 11.92
N ASP A 76 -3.37 -3.68 12.06
CA ASP A 76 -4.15 -4.86 11.71
C ASP A 76 -4.52 -4.81 10.22
N CYS A 77 -3.53 -5.07 9.38
CA CYS A 77 -3.68 -5.00 7.92
C CYS A 77 -4.60 -6.11 7.36
N THR A 78 -4.89 -7.15 8.16
CA THR A 78 -5.82 -8.22 7.77
C THR A 78 -7.25 -7.75 7.94
N THR A 79 -7.60 -7.21 9.11
CA THR A 79 -8.91 -6.62 9.34
C THR A 79 -9.16 -5.45 8.40
N ALA A 80 -8.16 -4.57 8.19
CA ALA A 80 -8.27 -3.47 7.24
C ALA A 80 -8.63 -3.93 5.82
N GLN A 81 -8.00 -5.00 5.33
CA GLN A 81 -8.35 -5.56 4.01
C GLN A 81 -9.77 -6.10 3.99
N ALA A 82 -10.17 -6.85 5.01
CA ALA A 82 -11.51 -7.43 5.08
C ALA A 82 -12.60 -6.35 5.11
N THR A 83 -12.38 -5.27 5.86
CA THR A 83 -13.29 -4.12 5.88
C THR A 83 -13.33 -3.42 4.52
N LEU A 84 -12.16 -3.17 3.91
CA LEU A 84 -12.10 -2.59 2.58
C LEU A 84 -12.83 -3.45 1.53
N ASP A 85 -12.66 -4.77 1.57
CA ASP A 85 -13.35 -5.69 0.66
C ASP A 85 -14.87 -5.68 0.83
N ALA A 86 -15.37 -5.44 2.05
CA ALA A 86 -16.79 -5.36 2.34
C ALA A 86 -17.41 -4.01 1.98
N GLU A 87 -16.65 -2.92 2.10
CA GLU A 87 -17.19 -1.56 2.12
C GLU A 87 -16.68 -0.65 0.98
N TRP A 88 -15.79 -1.13 0.10
CA TRP A 88 -15.21 -0.32 -0.97
C TRP A 88 -16.27 0.43 -1.79
N SER A 89 -17.42 -0.21 -2.06
CA SER A 89 -18.49 0.37 -2.86
C SER A 89 -19.26 1.46 -2.13
N ALA A 90 -19.12 1.59 -0.81
CA ALA A 90 -19.73 2.65 -0.01
C ALA A 90 -18.81 3.86 0.19
N MET A 91 -17.51 3.73 -0.09
CA MET A 91 -16.55 4.81 0.03
C MET A 91 -16.91 6.04 -0.81
N THR A 92 -16.41 7.19 -0.38
CA THR A 92 -16.69 8.51 -0.96
C THR A 92 -16.25 8.60 -2.42
N SER A 93 -15.15 7.94 -2.79
CA SER A 93 -14.58 8.02 -4.14
C SER A 93 -13.88 6.73 -4.57
N PRO A 94 -13.79 6.44 -5.88
CA PRO A 94 -12.97 5.33 -6.40
C PRO A 94 -11.48 5.52 -6.08
N ARG A 95 -11.03 6.77 -5.98
CA ARG A 95 -9.69 7.13 -5.49
C ARG A 95 -9.45 6.60 -4.08
N ASN A 96 -10.42 6.73 -3.16
CA ASN A 96 -10.25 6.26 -1.78
C ASN A 96 -10.06 4.77 -1.71
N VAL A 97 -10.82 4.00 -2.48
CA VAL A 97 -10.63 2.55 -2.55
C VAL A 97 -9.18 2.21 -2.91
N LEU A 98 -8.61 2.86 -3.92
CA LEU A 98 -7.22 2.64 -4.34
C LEU A 98 -6.19 3.15 -3.33
N LEU A 99 -6.45 4.29 -2.69
CA LEU A 99 -5.58 4.86 -1.65
C LEU A 99 -5.51 3.97 -0.42
N TYR A 100 -6.67 3.50 0.07
CA TYR A 100 -6.76 2.59 1.20
C TYR A 100 -6.22 1.19 0.86
N GLN A 101 -6.41 0.70 -0.38
CA GLN A 101 -5.74 -0.51 -0.83
C GLN A 101 -4.21 -0.36 -0.83
N ALA A 102 -3.68 0.79 -1.27
CA ALA A 102 -2.25 1.09 -1.19
C ALA A 102 -1.75 1.08 0.26
N ALA A 103 -2.51 1.71 1.17
CA ALA A 103 -2.24 1.70 2.60
C ALA A 103 -2.18 0.28 3.19
N VAL A 104 -3.11 -0.60 2.82
CA VAL A 104 -3.10 -2.01 3.26
C VAL A 104 -1.85 -2.74 2.79
N HIS A 105 -1.46 -2.59 1.51
CA HIS A 105 -0.23 -3.19 0.99
C HIS A 105 1.01 -2.67 1.75
N LEU A 106 1.11 -1.37 1.99
CA LEU A 106 2.23 -0.79 2.73
C LEU A 106 2.25 -1.19 4.20
N CYS A 107 1.08 -1.34 4.83
CA CYS A 107 0.93 -1.90 6.17
C CYS A 107 1.52 -3.33 6.26
N ARG A 108 1.37 -4.13 5.19
CA ARG A 108 1.93 -5.49 5.07
C ARG A 108 3.42 -5.53 4.66
N GLY A 109 4.02 -4.38 4.35
CA GLY A 109 5.38 -4.30 3.81
C GLY A 109 5.49 -4.60 2.31
N GLU A 110 4.37 -4.64 1.59
CA GLU A 110 4.29 -4.90 0.15
C GLU A 110 4.46 -3.61 -0.67
N GLU A 111 5.66 -3.03 -0.66
CA GLU A 111 5.92 -1.70 -1.24
C GLU A 111 5.57 -1.59 -2.73
N SER A 112 5.87 -2.61 -3.52
CA SER A 112 5.60 -2.61 -4.97
C SER A 112 4.10 -2.59 -5.27
N ALA A 113 3.30 -3.39 -4.55
CA ALA A 113 1.85 -3.42 -4.67
C ALA A 113 1.22 -2.10 -4.19
N GLY A 114 1.72 -1.55 -3.08
CA GLY A 114 1.32 -0.24 -2.58
C GLY A 114 1.58 0.88 -3.59
N ARG A 115 2.78 0.90 -4.19
CA ARG A 115 3.15 1.88 -5.23
C ARG A 115 2.25 1.76 -6.47
N ALA A 116 1.91 0.54 -6.89
CA ALA A 116 1.03 0.32 -8.04
C ALA A 116 -0.38 0.88 -7.80
N MET A 117 -0.97 0.59 -6.63
CA MET A 117 -2.30 1.10 -6.28
C MET A 117 -2.31 2.62 -6.10
N PHE A 118 -1.29 3.19 -5.45
CA PHE A 118 -1.14 4.63 -5.30
C PHE A 118 -0.99 5.34 -6.66
N GLY A 119 -0.23 4.74 -7.59
CA GLY A 119 -0.11 5.24 -8.97
C GLY A 119 -1.44 5.25 -9.72
N ARG A 120 -2.28 4.22 -9.53
CA ARG A 120 -3.63 4.18 -10.11
C ARG A 120 -4.55 5.23 -9.47
N ALA A 121 -4.50 5.39 -8.15
CA ALA A 121 -5.26 6.42 -7.43
C ALA A 121 -4.97 7.82 -7.96
N SER A 122 -3.70 8.11 -8.29
CA SER A 122 -3.27 9.42 -8.79
C SER A 122 -3.99 9.87 -10.07
N ARG A 123 -4.51 8.94 -10.88
CA ARG A 123 -5.23 9.23 -12.13
C ARG A 123 -6.58 9.91 -11.90
N TYR A 124 -7.17 9.73 -10.73
CA TYR A 124 -8.43 10.38 -10.32
C TYR A 124 -8.20 11.78 -9.74
N GLY A 125 -6.96 12.12 -9.37
CA GLY A 125 -6.63 13.37 -8.69
C GLY A 125 -6.63 13.25 -7.16
N TRP A 126 -5.99 14.23 -6.50
CA TRP A 126 -5.74 14.23 -5.06
C TRP A 126 -6.62 15.20 -4.27
N ALA A 127 -7.66 15.78 -4.90
CA ALA A 127 -8.59 16.67 -4.22
C ALA A 127 -9.33 15.91 -3.10
N MET A 128 -9.31 16.43 -1.88
CA MET A 128 -9.93 15.85 -0.69
C MET A 128 -10.88 16.88 -0.08
N ASN A 129 -12.02 16.41 0.42
CA ASN A 129 -12.95 17.29 1.13
C ASN A 129 -12.23 17.88 2.33
N HIS A 130 -12.32 19.20 2.50
CA HIS A 130 -11.91 19.86 3.74
C HIS A 130 -13.19 20.47 4.33
N GLY A 131 -13.87 19.67 5.15
CA GLY A 131 -15.16 19.99 5.74
C GLY A 131 -15.25 19.42 7.15
N GLY A 132 -16.14 19.98 7.98
CA GLY A 132 -16.31 19.62 9.40
C GLY A 132 -16.95 18.24 9.65
N ASP A 133 -16.99 17.38 8.62
CA ASP A 133 -17.51 16.02 8.69
C ASP A 133 -16.40 14.98 9.01
N GLY A 134 -15.12 15.34 8.92
CA GLY A 134 -14.00 14.51 9.40
C GLY A 134 -13.45 13.50 8.39
N SER A 135 -14.18 13.18 7.31
CA SER A 135 -13.71 12.28 6.23
C SER A 135 -12.41 12.77 5.56
N GLY A 136 -12.27 14.08 5.42
CA GLY A 136 -11.09 14.72 4.83
C GLY A 136 -9.81 14.51 5.61
N GLU A 137 -9.91 14.40 6.93
CA GLU A 137 -8.75 14.32 7.82
C GLU A 137 -8.10 12.92 7.75
N VAL A 138 -8.91 11.86 7.72
CA VAL A 138 -8.43 10.47 7.57
C VAL A 138 -7.88 10.20 6.16
N ASP A 139 -8.53 10.75 5.12
CA ASP A 139 -8.05 10.67 3.74
C ASP A 139 -6.67 11.32 3.61
N CYS A 140 -6.53 12.52 4.19
CA CYS A 140 -5.29 13.28 4.18
C CYS A 140 -4.17 12.56 4.95
N ALA A 141 -4.48 12.08 6.16
CA ALA A 141 -3.53 11.32 6.98
C ALA A 141 -3.05 10.05 6.25
N THR A 142 -3.96 9.33 5.59
CA THR A 142 -3.66 8.13 4.81
C THR A 142 -2.76 8.46 3.62
N TYR A 143 -3.08 9.52 2.87
CA TYR A 143 -2.24 10.00 1.77
C TYR A 143 -0.83 10.38 2.21
N GLN A 144 -0.70 11.15 3.29
CA GLN A 144 0.59 11.55 3.85
C GLN A 144 1.42 10.34 4.28
N ALA A 145 0.80 9.34 4.93
CA ALA A 145 1.47 8.11 5.34
C ALA A 145 1.94 7.27 4.16
N VAL A 146 1.08 7.08 3.15
CA VAL A 146 1.43 6.34 1.93
C VAL A 146 2.60 7.01 1.22
N ARG A 147 2.56 8.34 1.03
CA ARG A 147 3.67 9.09 0.41
C ARG A 147 4.94 9.06 1.24
N SER A 148 4.84 9.16 2.56
CA SER A 148 5.97 9.07 3.48
C SER A 148 6.74 7.76 3.31
N VAL A 149 6.04 6.62 3.23
CA VAL A 149 6.67 5.32 2.98
C VAL A 149 7.23 5.23 1.57
N LEU A 150 6.50 5.67 0.54
CA LEU A 150 6.92 5.51 -0.85
C LEU A 150 8.06 6.45 -1.28
N GLU A 151 8.12 7.66 -0.72
CA GLU A 151 9.12 8.68 -1.06
C GLU A 151 10.22 8.82 0.01
N GLN A 152 10.11 8.11 1.14
CA GLN A 152 11.04 8.17 2.26
C GLN A 152 11.25 9.61 2.77
N ARG A 153 10.14 10.31 3.03
CA ARG A 153 10.11 11.70 3.49
C ARG A 153 9.10 11.88 4.62
N ASP A 154 9.28 12.94 5.40
CA ASP A 154 8.37 13.27 6.49
C ASP A 154 6.90 13.40 6.01
N PRO A 155 5.92 12.73 6.66
CA PRO A 155 4.52 12.76 6.23
C PRO A 155 3.93 14.18 6.25
N ARG A 156 4.38 15.05 7.16
CA ARG A 156 3.89 16.44 7.25
C ARG A 156 4.44 17.33 6.14
N SER A 157 5.44 16.86 5.38
CA SER A 157 5.93 17.58 4.20
C SER A 157 4.99 17.48 2.99
N PHE A 158 3.97 16.62 3.06
CA PHE A 158 2.99 16.44 2.00
C PHE A 158 1.70 17.20 2.31
N THR A 159 1.44 18.25 1.54
CA THR A 159 0.20 19.00 1.61
C THR A 159 -0.94 18.20 0.94
N CYS A 160 -2.08 18.13 1.62
CA CYS A 160 -3.31 17.57 1.06
C CYS A 160 -4.00 18.62 0.20
N VAL A 161 -4.48 18.23 -0.97
CA VAL A 161 -5.11 19.16 -1.91
C VAL A 161 -6.57 19.33 -1.50
N GLU A 162 -6.95 20.53 -1.11
CA GLU A 162 -8.34 20.86 -0.80
C GLU A 162 -9.19 20.83 -2.08
N GLY A 163 -10.38 20.24 -2.01
CA GLY A 163 -11.34 20.26 -3.10
C GLY A 163 -12.39 19.17 -2.98
N ARG A 164 -13.21 19.01 -4.02
CA ARG A 164 -14.18 17.92 -4.05
C ARG A 164 -13.48 16.61 -4.42
N PRO A 165 -13.66 15.52 -3.64
CA PRO A 165 -13.21 14.20 -4.02
C PRO A 165 -13.74 13.81 -5.41
N PRO A 166 -12.96 13.06 -6.19
CA PRO A 166 -13.43 12.56 -7.48
C PRO A 166 -14.66 11.68 -7.26
N GLU A 167 -15.75 12.00 -7.94
CA GLU A 167 -17.00 11.27 -7.78
C GLU A 167 -16.94 9.90 -8.45
N TRP A 168 -17.76 8.98 -7.95
CA TRP A 168 -18.04 7.74 -8.67
C TRP A 168 -18.71 8.08 -10.02
N PRO A 169 -18.44 7.32 -11.09
CA PRO A 169 -19.23 7.39 -12.31
C PRO A 169 -20.73 7.20 -11.97
N ASP A 170 -21.62 7.84 -12.71
CA ASP A 170 -23.09 7.82 -12.50
C ASP A 170 -23.75 6.42 -12.66
N ASP A 171 -22.95 5.36 -12.82
CA ASP A 171 -23.41 3.98 -12.97
C ASP A 171 -23.95 3.45 -11.63
N VAL A 172 -25.14 2.83 -11.69
CA VAL A 172 -25.78 2.17 -10.52
C VAL A 172 -24.99 0.96 -10.02
N ASP A 173 -24.17 0.37 -10.90
CA ASP A 173 -23.23 -0.69 -10.59
C ASP A 173 -21.83 -0.08 -10.57
N ARG A 174 -21.33 0.22 -9.36
CA ARG A 174 -19.94 0.68 -9.18
C ARG A 174 -19.02 -0.46 -9.60
N ASP A 175 -18.04 -0.17 -10.46
CA ASP A 175 -16.95 -1.09 -10.76
C ASP A 175 -15.88 -0.99 -9.67
N ASP A 176 -15.34 -2.13 -9.22
CA ASP A 176 -14.22 -2.13 -8.26
C ASP A 176 -12.98 -1.53 -8.94
N PRO A 177 -12.51 -0.33 -8.52
CA PRO A 177 -11.39 0.31 -9.17
C PRO A 177 -10.08 -0.46 -8.97
N ARG A 178 -10.03 -1.41 -8.02
CA ARG A 178 -8.84 -2.23 -7.75
C ARG A 178 -8.62 -3.29 -8.81
N THR A 179 -9.65 -3.72 -9.51
CA THR A 179 -9.49 -4.60 -10.66
C THR A 179 -9.14 -3.76 -11.88
N ASP A 180 -8.19 -4.21 -12.70
CA ASP A 180 -8.04 -3.65 -14.05
C ASP A 180 -9.19 -4.21 -14.88
N THR A 181 -10.37 -3.63 -14.71
CA THR A 181 -11.44 -3.83 -15.66
C THR A 181 -11.08 -2.98 -16.88
N ASP A 182 -10.21 -3.52 -17.73
CA ASP A 182 -10.36 -3.24 -19.15
C ASP A 182 -11.80 -3.62 -19.47
N ARG A 183 -12.72 -2.63 -19.48
CA ARG A 183 -13.93 -2.73 -20.30
C ARG A 183 -13.42 -2.79 -21.73
N THR A 184 -12.85 -3.92 -22.10
CA THR A 184 -12.83 -4.41 -23.46
C THR A 184 -14.30 -4.60 -23.76
N THR A 185 -14.95 -3.51 -24.18
CA THR A 185 -16.05 -3.63 -25.10
C THR A 185 -15.53 -4.62 -26.12
N THR A 186 -16.05 -5.84 -26.06
CA THR A 186 -15.83 -6.81 -27.11
C THR A 186 -16.60 -6.23 -28.28
N THR A 187 -16.01 -5.25 -28.94
CA THR A 187 -16.31 -4.93 -30.32
C THR A 187 -15.79 -6.15 -31.04
N THR A 188 -16.69 -7.14 -31.18
CA THR A 188 -16.54 -8.27 -32.08
C THR A 188 -16.33 -7.66 -33.47
N THR A 189 -15.08 -7.33 -33.77
CA THR A 189 -14.65 -7.08 -35.13
C THR A 189 -14.56 -8.47 -35.71
N THR A 190 -15.66 -8.93 -36.30
CA THR A 190 -15.72 -10.14 -37.12
C THR A 190 -14.68 -10.00 -38.22
N THR A 191 -13.45 -10.40 -37.92
CA THR A 191 -12.39 -10.48 -38.90
C THR A 191 -12.69 -11.73 -39.70
N THR A 192 -13.32 -11.54 -40.86
CA THR A 192 -13.47 -12.60 -41.86
C THR A 192 -12.08 -12.93 -42.38
N SER A 193 -11.42 -13.90 -41.75
CA SER A 193 -10.17 -14.46 -42.24
C SER A 193 -10.42 -15.14 -43.58
N THR A 194 -10.08 -14.45 -44.67
CA THR A 194 -10.01 -15.05 -46.00
C THR A 194 -8.75 -15.92 -46.03
N THR A 195 -8.91 -17.24 -45.93
CA THR A 195 -7.81 -18.20 -46.04
C THR A 195 -7.32 -18.26 -47.48
N THR A 196 -6.25 -17.55 -47.80
CA THR A 196 -5.53 -17.69 -49.08
C THR A 196 -4.61 -18.91 -48.99
N THR A 197 -5.01 -20.03 -49.59
CA THR A 197 -4.16 -21.22 -49.76
C THR A 197 -3.03 -20.90 -50.74
N ARG A 198 -1.80 -20.75 -50.23
CA ARG A 198 -0.60 -20.66 -51.08
C ARG A 198 -0.13 -22.07 -51.44
N THR A 199 -0.35 -22.47 -52.70
CA THR A 199 0.20 -23.70 -53.28
C THR A 199 1.68 -23.50 -53.60
N THR A 200 2.56 -24.25 -52.93
CA THR A 200 4.00 -24.27 -53.21
C THR A 200 4.28 -25.38 -54.23
N THR A 201 4.61 -25.02 -55.46
CA THR A 201 5.08 -25.95 -56.50
C THR A 201 6.58 -26.15 -56.36
N THR A 202 7.03 -27.35 -55.99
CA THR A 202 8.44 -27.75 -55.97
C THR A 202 8.81 -28.37 -57.32
N THR A 203 9.66 -27.69 -58.10
CA THR A 203 10.21 -28.24 -59.34
C THR A 203 11.54 -28.94 -59.05
N THR A 204 11.58 -30.26 -59.21
CA THR A 204 12.80 -31.08 -59.13
C THR A 204 13.39 -31.23 -60.53
N THR A 205 14.60 -30.70 -60.75
CA THR A 205 15.34 -30.88 -62.02
C THR A 205 16.28 -32.08 -61.88
N THR A 206 16.04 -33.14 -62.65
CA THR A 206 16.90 -34.33 -62.73
C THR A 206 17.79 -34.21 -63.96
N THR A 207 19.11 -34.22 -63.77
CA THR A 207 20.13 -34.28 -64.84
C THR A 207 20.66 -35.71 -64.91
N THR A 208 20.61 -36.32 -66.09
CA THR A 208 21.12 -37.67 -66.37
C THR A 208 22.34 -37.56 -67.30
N SER A 209 23.42 -38.26 -66.94
CA SER A 209 24.53 -38.64 -67.83
C SER A 209 24.37 -40.10 -68.25
#